data_AF-A0A927AYA6-F1
#
_entry.id   AF-A0A927AYA6-F1
#
_cell.length_a   1.000
_cell.length_b   1.000
_cell.length_c   1.000
_cell.angle_alpha   90.00
_cell.angle_beta   90.00
_cell.angle_gamma   90.00
#
_symmetry.space_group_name_H-M   'P 1'
#
loop_
_entity.id
_entity.type
_entity.pdbx_description
1 polymer ?
#
loop_
_entity_poly.entity_id
_entity_poly.type
_entity_poly.pdbx_seq_one_letter_code
_entity_poly.pdbx_strand_id
1 'polypeptide(L)'
;MSTPQLKSMALTGPMVLSGQISPMTWRRRMPISIRFALRPPKKGRSYSNQHPLQVWITINRQRVCFGAVWCNQKLLVNPADWRVHKQASARRVDPVNAQITSMKAYIEGVFHRQRETGGVPSVESVQNECLTGLLPEWSSEHGWVYLHDKTKRRNPNQYANCLSANSPLDEAYIAYIAHLQQQGADKILSRVSLGRWKRGLRLLNEFAAQTNQQLPTAGSVSVGWAKRYHIWLQTQDGGRNRSQPVGAAQASRFVLKVSAVLRWMIEEDWIHDNPIARVRWPKATDKEVQFLEPGHVHQLLQMDHSGIKGMALWWFCLMCCTGLDFPDALAYARNRKAYEVIGPEGLKLVGRRKKPPHNEYHLPLLDEVEQLFAIYPTGPHALSAQYVNRYTDHIETVLGISWRITVKTARKTFGCLMLAAGHRIADVSLMLGHASIAITERHYVKVRAASIDRSMKRVKVDISQLVGDSATRNTNPFIQLHKTA
;
A
#
# COMPACT_ATOMS: atom_id res chain seq x y z
N MET A 1 -54.19 -71.95 -35.41
CA MET A 1 -53.16 -72.95 -35.02
C MET A 1 -51.78 -72.42 -35.45
N SER A 2 -50.73 -72.84 -34.76
CA SER A 2 -49.33 -72.97 -35.22
C SER A 2 -48.57 -71.80 -35.91
N THR A 3 -47.41 -71.51 -35.33
CA THR A 3 -46.12 -71.08 -35.94
C THR A 3 -45.83 -71.66 -37.35
N PRO A 4 -44.95 -71.07 -38.22
CA PRO A 4 -43.58 -70.59 -37.88
C PRO A 4 -43.05 -69.35 -38.70
N GLN A 5 -42.10 -68.50 -38.24
CA GLN A 5 -40.61 -68.51 -38.27
C GLN A 5 -39.85 -67.75 -39.41
N LEU A 6 -38.67 -67.23 -39.01
CA LEU A 6 -37.36 -67.09 -39.73
C LEU A 6 -37.09 -66.03 -40.84
N LYS A 7 -36.22 -65.06 -40.47
CA LYS A 7 -34.98 -64.54 -41.14
C LYS A 7 -34.90 -64.57 -42.70
N SER A 8 -34.42 -63.52 -43.38
CA SER A 8 -33.05 -62.98 -43.28
C SER A 8 -32.79 -61.79 -44.25
N MET A 9 -31.62 -61.13 -44.13
CA MET A 9 -30.77 -60.41 -45.12
C MET A 9 -31.37 -59.77 -46.40
N ALA A 10 -30.88 -58.67 -47.00
CA ALA A 10 -29.95 -57.55 -46.75
C ALA A 10 -29.52 -57.00 -48.16
N LEU A 11 -28.69 -55.93 -48.22
CA LEU A 11 -28.14 -55.22 -49.42
C LEU A 11 -29.08 -54.13 -49.99
N THR A 12 -28.87 -52.81 -49.75
CA THR A 12 -27.87 -51.86 -50.32
C THR A 12 -27.96 -51.70 -51.85
N GLY A 13 -28.09 -50.52 -52.46
CA GLY A 13 -28.07 -49.09 -52.05
C GLY A 13 -28.08 -48.22 -53.34
N PRO A 14 -27.61 -46.95 -53.40
CA PRO A 14 -27.23 -45.97 -52.37
C PRO A 14 -28.29 -44.80 -52.37
N MET A 15 -28.10 -43.46 -52.39
CA MET A 15 -26.92 -42.56 -52.31
C MET A 15 -27.23 -41.15 -51.76
N VAL A 16 -26.54 -40.77 -50.68
CA VAL A 16 -25.78 -39.50 -50.39
C VAL A 16 -26.07 -38.25 -51.27
N LEU A 17 -26.34 -37.04 -50.73
CA LEU A 17 -25.49 -36.09 -49.96
C LEU A 17 -26.36 -34.98 -49.30
N SER A 18 -25.92 -34.12 -48.36
CA SER A 18 -24.95 -34.17 -47.25
C SER A 18 -25.10 -32.87 -46.42
N GLY A 19 -24.78 -32.80 -45.12
CA GLY A 19 -24.42 -33.85 -44.17
C GLY A 19 -24.69 -33.39 -42.73
N GLN A 20 -25.13 -34.32 -41.88
CA GLN A 20 -25.36 -34.06 -40.44
C GLN A 20 -24.02 -34.01 -39.68
N ILE A 21 -23.93 -33.20 -38.62
CA ILE A 21 -22.75 -33.16 -37.75
C ILE A 21 -22.72 -34.45 -36.91
N SER A 22 -21.78 -35.34 -37.23
CA SER A 22 -21.65 -36.65 -36.57
C SER A 22 -21.32 -36.55 -35.08
N PRO A 23 -21.75 -37.54 -34.25
CA PRO A 23 -21.28 -37.66 -32.87
C PRO A 23 -19.76 -37.93 -32.85
N MET A 24 -18.98 -36.90 -32.51
CA MET A 24 -17.55 -36.88 -32.82
C MET A 24 -16.72 -37.81 -31.91
N THR A 25 -16.34 -38.97 -32.43
CA THR A 25 -15.68 -40.07 -31.71
C THR A 25 -14.20 -39.84 -31.39
N TRP A 26 -13.88 -38.82 -30.59
CA TRP A 26 -12.50 -38.54 -30.13
C TRP A 26 -12.27 -38.82 -28.64
N ARG A 27 -12.53 -40.05 -28.18
CA ARG A 27 -12.05 -40.55 -26.86
C ARG A 27 -10.53 -40.79 -26.82
N ARG A 28 -9.72 -39.84 -27.31
CA ARG A 28 -8.28 -39.79 -26.98
C ARG A 28 -8.14 -39.69 -25.46
N ARG A 29 -7.29 -40.52 -24.86
CA ARG A 29 -6.87 -40.36 -23.46
C ARG A 29 -6.08 -39.05 -23.33
N MET A 30 -6.76 -37.93 -23.08
CA MET A 30 -6.09 -36.69 -22.67
C MET A 30 -5.31 -36.96 -21.38
N PRO A 31 -3.97 -36.86 -21.38
CA PRO A 31 -3.16 -37.15 -20.21
C PRO A 31 -2.93 -35.87 -19.42
N ILE A 32 -3.14 -35.93 -18.11
CA ILE A 32 -2.58 -34.95 -17.18
C ILE A 32 -1.12 -35.30 -16.88
N SER A 33 -0.22 -34.33 -16.88
CA SER A 33 1.17 -34.50 -16.43
C SER A 33 1.47 -33.59 -15.26
N ILE A 34 1.88 -34.18 -14.14
CA ILE A 34 2.12 -33.50 -12.86
C ILE A 34 3.59 -33.65 -12.49
N ARG A 35 4.29 -32.53 -12.30
CA ARG A 35 5.70 -32.50 -11.90
C ARG A 35 5.91 -31.55 -10.73
N PHE A 36 6.83 -31.89 -9.84
CA PHE A 36 7.22 -31.03 -8.73
C PHE A 36 8.60 -30.43 -9.00
N ALA A 37 8.80 -29.17 -8.62
CA ALA A 37 10.08 -28.47 -8.79
C ALA A 37 10.33 -27.50 -7.64
N LEU A 38 11.60 -27.16 -7.38
CA LEU A 38 11.93 -26.02 -6.52
C LEU A 38 11.34 -24.73 -7.12
N ARG A 39 10.86 -23.83 -6.27
CA ARG A 39 10.53 -22.47 -6.67
C ARG A 39 11.83 -21.71 -7.02
N PRO A 40 11.91 -20.96 -8.13
CA PRO A 40 13.11 -20.17 -8.41
C PRO A 40 13.35 -19.13 -7.28
N PRO A 41 14.60 -18.93 -6.85
CA PRO A 41 14.92 -17.95 -5.82
C PRO A 41 14.74 -16.52 -6.36
N LYS A 42 14.63 -15.55 -5.46
CA LYS A 42 14.56 -14.14 -5.85
C LYS A 42 15.89 -13.72 -6.49
N LYS A 43 15.84 -12.96 -7.60
CA LYS A 43 17.01 -12.49 -8.36
C LYS A 43 18.12 -11.99 -7.41
N GLY A 44 19.32 -12.57 -7.53
CA GLY A 44 20.46 -12.28 -6.65
C GLY A 44 20.44 -12.98 -5.29
N ARG A 45 19.82 -14.16 -5.17
CA ARG A 45 19.88 -15.00 -3.95
C ARG A 45 20.03 -16.49 -4.30
N SER A 46 20.78 -17.21 -3.48
CA SER A 46 20.82 -18.67 -3.46
C SER A 46 19.53 -19.27 -2.89
N TYR A 47 19.37 -20.59 -3.05
CA TYR A 47 18.33 -21.34 -2.34
C TYR A 47 18.64 -21.42 -0.83
N SER A 48 17.64 -21.84 -0.04
CA SER A 48 17.69 -21.96 1.42
C SER A 48 17.55 -23.43 1.84
N ASN A 49 18.19 -23.85 2.94
CA ASN A 49 18.19 -25.25 3.45
C ASN A 49 16.78 -25.85 3.67
N GLN A 50 15.76 -25.00 3.79
CA GLN A 50 14.36 -25.35 3.59
C GLN A 50 13.78 -24.44 2.51
N HIS A 51 13.29 -25.01 1.41
CA HIS A 51 12.82 -24.25 0.24
C HIS A 51 11.49 -24.80 -0.30
N PRO A 52 10.51 -23.94 -0.64
CA PRO A 52 9.20 -24.40 -1.09
C PRO A 52 9.23 -25.00 -2.49
N LEU A 53 8.52 -26.11 -2.62
CA LEU A 53 8.16 -26.70 -3.92
C LEU A 53 7.03 -25.92 -4.60
N GLN A 54 6.96 -26.10 -5.92
CA GLN A 54 5.88 -25.70 -6.79
C GLN A 54 5.45 -26.89 -7.66
N VAL A 55 4.15 -27.03 -7.85
CA VAL A 55 3.54 -28.04 -8.72
C VAL A 55 3.39 -27.45 -10.12
N TRP A 56 3.68 -28.26 -11.13
CA TRP A 56 3.45 -27.97 -12.54
C TRP A 56 2.44 -28.97 -13.09
N ILE A 57 1.31 -28.48 -13.61
CA ILE A 57 0.28 -29.29 -14.28
C ILE A 57 0.29 -28.97 -15.78
N THR A 58 0.27 -30.02 -16.61
CA THR A 58 0.16 -29.92 -18.08
C THR A 58 -1.04 -30.72 -18.56
N ILE A 59 -1.94 -30.10 -19.34
CA ILE A 59 -3.10 -30.72 -20.01
C ILE A 59 -3.22 -30.08 -21.40
N ASN A 60 -3.45 -30.87 -22.47
CA ASN A 60 -3.56 -30.38 -23.85
C ASN A 60 -2.47 -29.36 -24.27
N ARG A 61 -1.20 -29.66 -23.93
CA ARG A 61 -0.02 -28.80 -24.13
C ARG A 61 -0.01 -27.46 -23.38
N GLN A 62 -1.13 -26.99 -22.85
CA GLN A 62 -1.17 -25.89 -21.88
C GLN A 62 -0.52 -26.34 -20.56
N ARG A 63 0.12 -25.41 -19.85
CA ARG A 63 0.85 -25.70 -18.61
C ARG A 63 0.75 -24.55 -17.61
N VAL A 64 0.44 -24.87 -16.36
CA VAL A 64 0.35 -23.90 -15.25
C VAL A 64 1.17 -24.35 -14.05
N CYS A 65 1.46 -23.43 -13.11
CA CYS A 65 2.12 -23.77 -11.85
C CYS A 65 1.55 -23.02 -10.64
N PHE A 66 1.68 -23.63 -9.47
CA PHE A 66 1.30 -23.05 -8.18
C PHE A 66 2.18 -23.61 -7.05
N GLY A 67 2.10 -23.02 -5.86
CA GLY A 67 2.86 -23.50 -4.70
C GLY A 67 2.36 -24.87 -4.24
N ALA A 68 3.27 -25.80 -3.93
CA ALA A 68 2.91 -27.08 -3.35
C ALA A 68 2.50 -26.86 -1.88
N VAL A 69 1.20 -27.01 -1.60
CA VAL A 69 0.59 -26.84 -0.29
C VAL A 69 -0.31 -28.05 -0.01
N TRP A 70 -0.18 -28.62 1.18
CA TRP A 70 -0.95 -29.77 1.64
C TRP A 70 -1.34 -29.53 3.11
N CYS A 71 -2.60 -29.74 3.47
CA CYS A 71 -3.13 -29.46 4.82
C CYS A 71 -2.72 -28.07 5.38
N ASN A 72 -2.85 -27.02 4.56
CA ASN A 72 -2.41 -25.63 4.83
C ASN A 72 -0.90 -25.42 5.09
N GLN A 73 -0.07 -26.47 5.02
CA GLN A 73 1.39 -26.39 5.13
C GLN A 73 2.04 -26.42 3.75
N LYS A 74 3.17 -25.71 3.58
CA LYS A 74 3.93 -25.73 2.31
C LYS A 74 4.82 -26.96 2.29
N LEU A 75 4.90 -27.67 1.17
CA LEU A 75 5.91 -28.70 0.98
C LEU A 75 7.28 -27.99 0.85
N LEU A 76 8.11 -28.14 1.88
CA LEU A 76 9.48 -27.64 1.93
C LEU A 76 10.45 -28.82 1.75
N VAL A 77 11.54 -28.60 1.02
CA VAL A 77 12.62 -29.57 0.84
C VAL A 77 13.98 -28.90 1.00
N ASN A 78 15.01 -29.67 1.32
CA ASN A 78 16.39 -29.22 1.17
C ASN A 78 16.78 -29.24 -0.33
N PRO A 79 17.20 -28.09 -0.92
CA PRO A 79 17.62 -28.03 -2.32
C PRO A 79 18.77 -28.98 -2.69
N ALA A 80 19.64 -29.34 -1.74
CA ALA A 80 20.76 -30.25 -1.97
C ALA A 80 20.31 -31.72 -2.14
N ASP A 81 19.27 -32.12 -1.42
CA ASP A 81 18.70 -33.48 -1.47
C ASP A 81 17.67 -33.64 -2.60
N TRP A 82 17.03 -32.54 -3.00
CA TRP A 82 15.99 -32.53 -4.04
C TRP A 82 16.54 -32.89 -5.42
N ARG A 83 16.18 -34.08 -5.93
CA ARG A 83 16.51 -34.54 -7.28
C ARG A 83 15.26 -34.81 -8.10
N VAL A 84 14.91 -33.89 -9.00
CA VAL A 84 13.71 -33.97 -9.87
C VAL A 84 13.54 -35.33 -10.57
N HIS A 85 14.61 -35.93 -11.06
CA HIS A 85 14.55 -37.24 -11.74
C HIS A 85 14.23 -38.42 -10.81
N LYS A 86 14.43 -38.29 -9.49
CA LYS A 86 14.04 -39.31 -8.50
C LYS A 86 12.55 -39.26 -8.11
N GLN A 87 11.78 -38.29 -8.62
CA GLN A 87 10.32 -38.19 -8.41
C GLN A 87 9.56 -39.44 -8.91
N ALA A 88 10.15 -40.23 -9.81
CA ALA A 88 9.59 -41.49 -10.32
C ALA A 88 10.09 -42.75 -9.59
N SER A 89 11.00 -42.63 -8.61
CA SER A 89 11.72 -43.76 -8.00
C SER A 89 11.26 -44.01 -6.57
N ALA A 90 10.30 -44.93 -6.38
CA ALA A 90 9.66 -45.26 -5.09
C ALA A 90 10.57 -45.96 -4.05
N ARG A 91 11.89 -45.74 -4.09
CA ARG A 91 12.92 -46.39 -3.24
C ARG A 91 13.58 -45.45 -2.22
N ARG A 92 12.84 -44.45 -1.72
CA ARG A 92 13.19 -43.69 -0.50
C ARG A 92 11.94 -43.34 0.30
N VAL A 93 11.92 -43.77 1.55
CA VAL A 93 10.99 -43.28 2.57
C VAL A 93 11.43 -41.87 2.95
N ASP A 94 10.72 -40.89 2.39
CA ASP A 94 10.87 -39.46 2.66
C ASP A 94 9.45 -38.94 2.98
N PRO A 95 9.21 -38.23 4.09
CA PRO A 95 7.88 -37.73 4.44
C PRO A 95 7.30 -36.82 3.34
N VAL A 96 8.14 -36.11 2.58
CA VAL A 96 7.71 -35.27 1.47
C VAL A 96 7.33 -36.12 0.25
N ASN A 97 7.94 -37.30 0.02
CA ASN A 97 7.51 -38.22 -1.04
C ASN A 97 6.07 -38.73 -0.80
N ALA A 98 5.71 -39.02 0.45
CA ALA A 98 4.35 -39.41 0.81
C ALA A 98 3.35 -38.29 0.50
N GLN A 99 3.65 -37.06 0.95
CA GLN A 99 2.82 -35.88 0.70
C GLN A 99 2.73 -35.52 -0.80
N ILE A 100 3.81 -35.66 -1.56
CA ILE A 100 3.82 -35.52 -3.03
C ILE A 100 2.91 -36.56 -3.68
N THR A 101 2.93 -37.80 -3.19
CA THR A 101 2.10 -38.88 -3.74
C THR A 101 0.61 -38.64 -3.46
N SER A 102 0.25 -38.25 -2.24
CA SER A 102 -1.12 -37.86 -1.88
C SER A 102 -1.60 -36.64 -2.68
N MET A 103 -0.76 -35.61 -2.82
CA MET A 103 -1.10 -34.41 -3.60
C MET A 103 -1.24 -34.73 -5.09
N LYS A 104 -0.40 -35.61 -5.64
CA LYS A 104 -0.53 -36.09 -7.02
C LYS A 104 -1.85 -36.84 -7.22
N ALA A 105 -2.16 -37.80 -6.35
CA ALA A 105 -3.39 -38.59 -6.43
C ALA A 105 -4.65 -37.71 -6.30
N TYR A 106 -4.62 -36.68 -5.46
CA TYR A 106 -5.68 -35.68 -5.35
C TYR A 106 -5.86 -34.88 -6.64
N ILE A 107 -4.77 -34.36 -7.24
CA ILE A 107 -4.82 -33.63 -8.53
C ILE A 107 -5.33 -34.54 -9.67
N GLU A 108 -4.93 -35.81 -9.68
CA GLU A 108 -5.43 -36.81 -10.65
C GLU A 108 -6.92 -37.06 -10.43
N GLY A 109 -7.38 -37.23 -9.17
CA GLY A 109 -8.80 -37.34 -8.82
C GLY A 109 -9.64 -36.13 -9.25
N VAL A 110 -9.16 -34.91 -9.01
CA VAL A 110 -9.78 -33.65 -9.49
C VAL A 110 -9.95 -33.68 -11.02
N PHE A 111 -8.89 -34.01 -11.75
CA PHE A 111 -8.94 -34.12 -13.21
C PHE A 111 -9.92 -35.20 -13.69
N HIS A 112 -9.97 -36.35 -13.02
CA HIS A 112 -10.88 -37.44 -13.39
C HIS A 112 -12.36 -37.10 -13.12
N ARG A 113 -12.70 -36.55 -11.95
CA ARG A 113 -14.07 -36.11 -11.64
C ARG A 113 -14.59 -35.11 -12.66
N GLN A 114 -13.79 -34.09 -13.01
CA GLN A 114 -14.18 -33.13 -14.03
C GLN A 114 -14.46 -33.82 -15.39
N ARG A 115 -13.68 -34.83 -15.79
CA ARG A 115 -13.96 -35.59 -17.03
C ARG A 115 -15.25 -36.42 -16.98
N GLU A 116 -15.62 -36.91 -15.81
CA GLU A 116 -16.83 -37.72 -15.60
C GLU A 116 -18.08 -36.83 -15.61
N THR A 117 -17.98 -35.59 -15.10
CA THR A 117 -19.04 -34.57 -15.12
C THR A 117 -19.23 -33.90 -16.51
N GLY A 118 -18.82 -34.57 -17.60
CA GLY A 118 -19.24 -34.26 -18.98
C GLY A 118 -18.38 -33.27 -19.78
N GLY A 119 -17.32 -32.71 -19.21
CA GLY A 119 -16.53 -31.63 -19.83
C GLY A 119 -15.05 -31.95 -20.07
N VAL A 120 -14.33 -31.00 -20.67
CA VAL A 120 -12.88 -31.08 -20.98
C VAL A 120 -12.08 -30.24 -19.98
N PRO A 121 -11.34 -30.83 -19.01
CA PRO A 121 -10.61 -30.07 -18.00
C PRO A 121 -9.53 -29.17 -18.59
N SER A 122 -9.49 -27.91 -18.17
CA SER A 122 -8.39 -26.99 -18.46
C SER A 122 -7.35 -27.01 -17.33
N VAL A 123 -6.13 -26.51 -17.60
CA VAL A 123 -5.10 -26.36 -16.56
C VAL A 123 -5.49 -25.34 -15.49
N GLU A 124 -6.21 -24.27 -15.85
CA GLU A 124 -6.80 -23.34 -14.88
C GLU A 124 -7.84 -24.02 -14.00
N SER A 125 -8.66 -24.92 -14.58
CA SER A 125 -9.72 -25.61 -13.84
C SER A 125 -9.13 -26.46 -12.73
N VAL A 126 -8.31 -27.45 -13.07
CA VAL A 126 -7.67 -28.34 -12.10
C VAL A 126 -6.86 -27.56 -11.07
N GLN A 127 -6.21 -26.44 -11.45
CA GLN A 127 -5.55 -25.53 -10.50
C GLN A 127 -6.51 -24.89 -9.50
N ASN A 128 -7.66 -24.36 -9.94
CA ASN A 128 -8.58 -23.63 -9.06
C ASN A 128 -9.23 -24.55 -8.03
N GLU A 129 -9.71 -25.73 -8.42
CA GLU A 129 -10.24 -26.73 -7.48
C GLU A 129 -9.16 -27.15 -6.48
N CYS A 130 -7.92 -27.42 -6.94
CA CYS A 130 -6.82 -27.79 -6.05
C CYS A 130 -6.33 -26.68 -5.11
N LEU A 131 -6.66 -25.40 -5.37
CA LEU A 131 -6.27 -24.26 -4.54
C LEU A 131 -7.39 -23.76 -3.61
N THR A 132 -8.65 -24.11 -3.89
CA THR A 132 -9.81 -23.55 -3.19
C THR A 132 -10.77 -24.60 -2.61
N GLY A 133 -10.72 -25.84 -3.10
CA GLY A 133 -11.63 -26.92 -2.70
C GLY A 133 -13.04 -26.83 -3.30
N LEU A 134 -13.40 -25.77 -4.03
CA LEU A 134 -14.70 -25.68 -4.70
C LEU A 134 -14.70 -26.45 -6.02
N LEU A 135 -15.83 -27.10 -6.31
CA LEU A 135 -16.12 -27.74 -7.58
C LEU A 135 -16.47 -26.70 -8.66
N PRO A 136 -16.12 -26.94 -9.94
CA PRO A 136 -16.61 -26.16 -11.06
C PRO A 136 -17.94 -26.68 -11.61
N GLU A 137 -18.62 -25.81 -12.34
CA GLU A 137 -19.76 -26.12 -13.18
C GLU A 137 -19.34 -26.11 -14.67
N TRP A 138 -20.09 -26.80 -15.52
CA TRP A 138 -19.81 -26.86 -16.95
C TRP A 138 -20.75 -25.95 -17.75
N SER A 139 -20.17 -25.03 -18.52
CA SER A 139 -20.87 -24.16 -19.47
C SER A 139 -20.56 -24.61 -20.90
N SER A 140 -21.59 -24.66 -21.76
CA SER A 140 -21.46 -24.92 -23.19
C SER A 140 -20.65 -23.86 -23.94
N GLU A 141 -20.71 -22.60 -23.50
CA GLU A 141 -19.97 -21.48 -24.07
C GLU A 141 -18.55 -21.34 -23.50
N HIS A 142 -18.42 -21.54 -22.19
CA HIS A 142 -17.23 -21.13 -21.43
C HIS A 142 -16.40 -22.29 -20.84
N GLY A 143 -16.86 -23.54 -21.01
CA GLY A 143 -16.20 -24.73 -20.46
C GLY A 143 -16.34 -24.83 -18.93
N TRP A 144 -15.27 -25.24 -18.23
CA TRP A 144 -15.27 -25.32 -16.76
C TRP A 144 -15.22 -23.93 -16.13
N VAL A 145 -16.35 -23.51 -15.56
CA VAL A 145 -16.54 -22.24 -14.85
C VAL A 145 -16.61 -22.51 -13.35
N TYR A 146 -15.82 -21.79 -12.57
CA TYR A 146 -15.92 -21.84 -11.12
C TYR A 146 -16.93 -20.77 -10.68
N LEU A 147 -17.92 -21.17 -9.87
CA LEU A 147 -18.75 -20.21 -9.10
C LEU A 147 -17.96 -19.45 -8.02
N HIS A 148 -16.63 -19.64 -7.95
CA HIS A 148 -15.72 -18.57 -7.51
C HIS A 148 -15.70 -17.39 -8.50
N ASP A 149 -16.82 -16.67 -8.52
CA ASP A 149 -16.83 -15.21 -8.42
C ASP A 149 -16.03 -14.46 -9.50
N LYS A 150 -15.86 -15.07 -10.69
CA LYS A 150 -15.44 -14.36 -11.91
C LYS A 150 -16.47 -13.28 -12.29
N THR A 151 -17.73 -13.44 -11.86
CA THR A 151 -18.78 -12.41 -11.78
C THR A 151 -18.42 -11.20 -10.91
N LYS A 152 -17.41 -11.27 -10.02
CA LYS A 152 -16.82 -10.12 -9.31
C LYS A 152 -15.47 -9.65 -9.87
N ARG A 153 -15.14 -10.08 -11.09
CA ARG A 153 -14.53 -9.19 -12.10
C ARG A 153 -15.54 -8.71 -13.15
N ARG A 154 -16.79 -8.46 -12.73
CA ARG A 154 -17.53 -7.28 -13.18
C ARG A 154 -16.59 -6.08 -13.28
N ASN A 155 -16.72 -5.32 -14.36
CA ASN A 155 -16.09 -4.00 -14.52
C ASN A 155 -16.39 -3.17 -13.24
N PRO A 156 -15.46 -2.40 -12.65
CA PRO A 156 -15.77 -1.53 -11.51
C PRO A 156 -17.09 -0.73 -11.66
N ASN A 157 -17.39 -0.26 -12.87
CA ASN A 157 -18.65 0.43 -13.19
C ASN A 157 -19.89 -0.47 -13.02
N GLN A 158 -19.81 -1.78 -13.29
CA GLN A 158 -20.89 -2.75 -13.06
C GLN A 158 -21.14 -3.06 -11.56
N TYR A 159 -20.31 -2.54 -10.64
CA TYR A 159 -20.67 -2.52 -9.22
C TYR A 159 -21.49 -1.27 -8.90
N ALA A 160 -21.02 -0.09 -9.30
CA ALA A 160 -21.72 1.18 -9.08
C ALA A 160 -23.16 1.13 -9.63
N ASN A 161 -23.34 0.62 -10.85
CA ASN A 161 -24.64 0.43 -11.51
C ASN A 161 -25.57 -0.60 -10.83
N CYS A 162 -25.18 -1.19 -9.69
CA CYS A 162 -25.95 -2.17 -8.93
C CYS A 162 -25.95 -1.90 -7.41
N LEU A 163 -25.45 -0.73 -6.96
CA LEU A 163 -25.48 -0.37 -5.55
C LEU A 163 -26.80 0.31 -5.15
N SER A 164 -27.20 0.09 -3.90
CA SER A 164 -28.41 0.64 -3.28
C SER A 164 -28.29 0.63 -1.75
N ALA A 165 -29.27 1.22 -1.06
CA ALA A 165 -29.43 1.07 0.39
C ALA A 165 -29.48 -0.39 0.89
N ASN A 166 -29.88 -1.34 0.03
CA ASN A 166 -29.98 -2.77 0.37
C ASN A 166 -28.71 -3.58 0.05
N SER A 167 -27.72 -2.99 -0.61
CA SER A 167 -26.46 -3.68 -0.93
C SER A 167 -25.63 -3.98 0.35
N PRO A 168 -24.99 -5.16 0.47
CA PRO A 168 -24.10 -5.47 1.59
C PRO A 168 -22.95 -4.45 1.73
N LEU A 169 -22.60 -4.12 2.98
CA LEU A 169 -21.59 -3.09 3.25
C LEU A 169 -20.19 -3.45 2.73
N ASP A 170 -19.81 -4.72 2.68
CA ASP A 170 -18.55 -5.15 2.11
C ASP A 170 -18.53 -5.08 0.58
N GLU A 171 -19.65 -5.36 -0.10
CA GLU A 171 -19.78 -5.13 -1.55
C GLU A 171 -19.66 -3.64 -1.91
N ALA A 172 -20.36 -2.76 -1.17
CA ALA A 172 -20.20 -1.31 -1.30
C ALA A 172 -18.75 -0.85 -1.07
N TYR A 173 -18.08 -1.43 -0.07
CA TYR A 173 -16.67 -1.15 0.21
C TYR A 173 -15.75 -1.68 -0.90
N ILE A 174 -16.01 -2.85 -1.48
CA ILE A 174 -15.28 -3.41 -2.63
C ILE A 174 -15.42 -2.49 -3.86
N ALA A 175 -16.65 -2.06 -4.17
CA ALA A 175 -16.93 -1.13 -5.25
C ALA A 175 -16.16 0.19 -5.07
N TYR A 176 -16.16 0.75 -3.86
CA TYR A 176 -15.42 1.98 -3.56
C TYR A 176 -13.89 1.80 -3.67
N ILE A 177 -13.33 0.63 -3.30
CA ILE A 177 -11.91 0.34 -3.59
C ILE A 177 -11.66 0.37 -5.10
N ALA A 178 -12.57 -0.17 -5.91
CA ALA A 178 -12.42 -0.23 -7.36
C ALA A 178 -12.52 1.16 -8.02
N HIS A 179 -13.49 1.99 -7.60
CA HIS A 179 -13.61 3.41 -7.94
C HIS A 179 -12.31 4.18 -7.60
N LEU A 180 -11.78 4.02 -6.38
CA LEU A 180 -10.49 4.61 -5.96
C LEU A 180 -9.27 4.08 -6.75
N GLN A 181 -9.38 2.92 -7.41
CA GLN A 181 -8.36 2.41 -8.33
C GLN A 181 -8.47 3.04 -9.72
N GLN A 182 -9.67 3.43 -10.17
CA GLN A 182 -9.89 4.12 -11.45
C GLN A 182 -9.50 5.61 -11.38
N GLN A 183 -10.05 6.37 -10.43
CA GLN A 183 -9.62 7.76 -10.17
C GLN A 183 -8.13 7.87 -9.83
N GLY A 184 -7.57 6.77 -9.29
CA GLY A 184 -6.15 6.62 -9.02
C GLY A 184 -5.25 6.50 -10.26
N ALA A 185 -5.80 6.49 -11.48
CA ALA A 185 -5.03 6.63 -12.72
C ALA A 185 -4.53 8.08 -12.90
N ASP A 186 -5.44 9.04 -12.90
CA ASP A 186 -5.13 10.47 -13.16
C ASP A 186 -4.50 11.17 -11.94
N LYS A 187 -4.84 10.72 -10.73
CA LYS A 187 -4.27 11.24 -9.46
C LYS A 187 -3.67 10.10 -8.64
N ILE A 188 -2.50 9.62 -9.08
CA ILE A 188 -1.81 8.38 -8.65
C ILE A 188 -1.97 8.06 -7.14
N LEU A 189 -3.01 7.28 -6.84
CA LEU A 189 -3.41 6.96 -5.48
C LEU A 189 -2.53 5.81 -4.98
N SER A 190 -1.48 6.17 -4.22
CA SER A 190 -0.32 5.29 -4.00
C SER A 190 -0.69 3.85 -3.58
N ARG A 191 0.10 2.87 -4.04
CA ARG A 191 -0.08 1.43 -3.70
C ARG A 191 -0.20 1.18 -2.18
N VAL A 192 0.47 2.01 -1.36
CA VAL A 192 0.37 1.97 0.11
C VAL A 192 -1.00 2.43 0.62
N SER A 193 -1.60 3.45 0.00
CA SER A 193 -2.95 3.93 0.32
C SER A 193 -4.01 2.87 -0.02
N LEU A 194 -3.93 2.26 -1.21
CA LEU A 194 -4.81 1.14 -1.60
C LEU A 194 -4.66 -0.07 -0.67
N GLY A 195 -3.44 -0.42 -0.26
CA GLY A 195 -3.20 -1.46 0.74
C GLY A 195 -3.87 -1.19 2.10
N ARG A 196 -3.96 0.07 2.52
CA ARG A 196 -4.68 0.47 3.74
C ARG A 196 -6.21 0.38 3.59
N TRP A 197 -6.76 0.59 2.39
CA TRP A 197 -8.17 0.32 2.12
C TRP A 197 -8.47 -1.17 2.18
N LYS A 198 -7.65 -2.01 1.53
CA LYS A 198 -7.78 -3.47 1.52
C LYS A 198 -7.59 -4.11 2.91
N ARG A 199 -6.78 -3.54 3.81
CA ARG A 199 -6.77 -3.94 5.24
C ARG A 199 -8.09 -3.62 5.94
N GLY A 200 -8.71 -2.47 5.66
CA GLY A 200 -9.98 -2.08 6.28
C GLY A 200 -11.15 -2.96 5.86
N LEU A 201 -11.21 -3.38 4.59
CA LEU A 201 -12.18 -4.39 4.13
C LEU A 201 -11.96 -5.73 4.84
N ARG A 202 -10.71 -6.18 4.96
CA ARG A 202 -10.43 -7.45 5.65
C ARG A 202 -10.87 -7.43 7.12
N LEU A 203 -10.56 -6.35 7.83
CA LEU A 203 -11.00 -6.14 9.22
C LEU A 203 -12.54 -6.11 9.36
N LEU A 204 -13.25 -5.58 8.36
CA LEU A 204 -14.72 -5.59 8.33
C LEU A 204 -15.28 -7.01 8.22
N ASN A 205 -14.69 -7.85 7.36
CA ASN A 205 -15.12 -9.24 7.18
C ASN A 205 -14.64 -10.15 8.34
N GLU A 206 -13.45 -9.87 8.91
CA GLU A 206 -12.95 -10.50 10.14
C GLU A 206 -13.86 -10.19 11.35
N PHE A 207 -14.41 -8.97 11.45
CA PHE A 207 -15.40 -8.59 12.48
C PHE A 207 -16.70 -9.39 12.36
N ALA A 208 -17.26 -9.50 11.15
CA ALA A 208 -18.48 -10.27 10.90
C ALA A 208 -18.31 -11.75 11.31
N ALA A 209 -17.21 -12.37 10.87
CA ALA A 209 -16.89 -13.76 11.17
C ALA A 209 -16.63 -13.99 12.68
N GLN A 210 -15.88 -13.12 13.36
CA GLN A 210 -15.58 -13.28 14.79
C GLN A 210 -16.78 -13.00 15.71
N THR A 211 -17.71 -12.12 15.32
CA THR A 211 -18.89 -11.79 16.14
C THR A 211 -20.12 -12.60 15.81
N ASN A 212 -20.06 -13.46 14.78
CA ASN A 212 -21.20 -14.18 14.20
C ASN A 212 -22.37 -13.25 13.84
N GLN A 213 -22.08 -12.02 13.41
CA GLN A 213 -23.05 -11.04 12.95
C GLN A 213 -22.89 -10.83 11.44
N GLN A 214 -23.99 -10.91 10.70
CA GLN A 214 -24.02 -10.42 9.32
C GLN A 214 -23.68 -8.92 9.31
N LEU A 215 -22.98 -8.48 8.25
CA LEU A 215 -22.78 -7.05 8.03
C LEU A 215 -24.12 -6.40 7.68
N PRO A 216 -24.39 -5.17 8.17
CA PRO A 216 -25.55 -4.41 7.73
C PRO A 216 -25.47 -4.14 6.22
N THR A 217 -26.63 -3.85 5.62
CA THR A 217 -26.68 -3.20 4.31
C THR A 217 -26.18 -1.75 4.42
N ALA A 218 -25.79 -1.14 3.31
CA ALA A 218 -25.30 0.24 3.29
C ALA A 218 -26.27 1.26 3.93
N GLY A 219 -27.58 1.10 3.74
CA GLY A 219 -28.60 1.95 4.33
C GLY A 219 -28.89 1.68 5.82
N SER A 220 -28.48 0.52 6.37
CA SER A 220 -28.76 0.13 7.77
C SER A 220 -27.57 0.32 8.73
N VAL A 221 -26.51 1.03 8.30
CA VAL A 221 -25.28 1.25 9.10
C VAL A 221 -25.49 2.22 10.25
N SER A 222 -26.00 1.72 11.38
CA SER A 222 -26.27 2.51 12.59
C SER A 222 -25.02 2.95 13.36
N VAL A 223 -25.16 4.03 14.14
CA VAL A 223 -24.14 4.47 15.13
C VAL A 223 -23.82 3.35 16.14
N GLY A 224 -24.82 2.57 16.56
CA GLY A 224 -24.64 1.44 17.48
C GLY A 224 -23.73 0.36 16.90
N TRP A 225 -23.95 -0.03 15.64
CA TRP A 225 -23.07 -0.93 14.92
C TRP A 225 -21.65 -0.36 14.78
N ALA A 226 -21.52 0.91 14.38
CA ALA A 226 -20.22 1.55 14.19
C ALA A 226 -19.41 1.65 15.50
N LYS A 227 -20.08 1.85 16.65
CA LYS A 227 -19.45 1.78 17.98
C LYS A 227 -18.98 0.37 18.33
N ARG A 228 -19.77 -0.68 18.06
CA ARG A 228 -19.34 -2.08 18.27
C ARG A 228 -18.11 -2.42 17.42
N TYR A 229 -18.11 -2.05 16.14
CA TYR A 229 -16.95 -2.23 15.27
C TYR A 229 -15.73 -1.43 15.75
N HIS A 230 -15.92 -0.19 16.26
CA HIS A 230 -14.82 0.61 16.86
C HIS A 230 -14.21 -0.03 18.10
N ILE A 231 -15.01 -0.68 18.95
CA ILE A 231 -14.55 -1.39 20.15
C ILE A 231 -13.84 -2.69 19.75
N TRP A 232 -14.45 -3.52 18.90
CA TRP A 232 -13.81 -4.75 18.40
C TRP A 232 -12.49 -4.47 17.68
N LEU A 233 -12.41 -3.41 16.88
CA LEU A 233 -11.16 -3.00 16.22
C LEU A 233 -10.02 -2.82 17.23
N GLN A 234 -10.31 -2.37 18.46
CA GLN A 234 -9.32 -2.16 19.51
C GLN A 234 -8.87 -3.45 20.21
N THR A 235 -9.52 -4.59 19.98
CA THR A 235 -9.04 -5.91 20.43
C THR A 235 -8.14 -6.59 19.40
N GLN A 236 -8.05 -6.06 18.17
CA GLN A 236 -7.28 -6.68 17.09
C GLN A 236 -5.81 -6.26 17.09
N ASP A 237 -4.95 -7.22 16.75
CA ASP A 237 -3.50 -7.04 16.59
C ASP A 237 -3.10 -6.14 15.42
N GLY A 238 -1.82 -5.75 15.40
CA GLY A 238 -1.26 -4.91 14.34
C GLY A 238 -1.61 -3.43 14.51
N GLY A 239 -1.55 -2.94 15.75
CA GLY A 239 -1.52 -1.53 16.13
C GLY A 239 -0.26 -0.81 15.67
N ARG A 240 0.39 -0.06 16.57
CA ARG A 240 1.62 0.70 16.24
C ARG A 240 2.84 -0.22 16.13
N ASN A 241 2.98 -1.12 17.10
CA ASN A 241 3.77 -2.35 16.99
C ASN A 241 2.85 -3.51 16.59
N ARG A 242 3.39 -4.61 16.05
CA ARG A 242 2.54 -5.73 15.59
C ARG A 242 1.86 -6.46 16.75
N SER A 243 2.58 -6.63 17.86
CA SER A 243 2.14 -7.26 19.11
C SER A 243 1.43 -6.29 20.07
N GLN A 244 0.83 -5.22 19.55
CA GLN A 244 0.02 -4.29 20.32
C GLN A 244 -1.35 -4.13 19.66
N PRO A 245 -2.43 -4.04 20.45
CA PRO A 245 -3.76 -3.78 19.90
C PRO A 245 -3.85 -2.43 19.16
N VAL A 246 -4.81 -2.33 18.26
CA VAL A 246 -5.09 -1.12 17.48
C VAL A 246 -5.73 -0.05 18.38
N GLY A 247 -4.94 0.90 18.89
CA GLY A 247 -5.47 1.96 19.77
C GLY A 247 -6.58 2.81 19.13
N ALA A 248 -7.48 3.38 19.96
CA ALA A 248 -8.73 4.08 19.58
C ALA A 248 -8.64 4.96 18.32
N ALA A 249 -7.63 5.82 18.22
CA ALA A 249 -7.42 6.73 17.10
C ALA A 249 -7.07 6.05 15.76
N GLN A 250 -6.57 4.80 15.81
CA GLN A 250 -6.33 3.96 14.65
C GLN A 250 -7.59 3.16 14.29
N ALA A 251 -8.37 2.69 15.28
CA ALA A 251 -9.70 2.11 15.05
C ALA A 251 -10.64 3.12 14.37
N SER A 252 -10.65 4.38 14.82
CA SER A 252 -11.40 5.47 14.18
C SER A 252 -11.05 5.68 12.71
N ARG A 253 -9.81 5.37 12.28
CA ARG A 253 -9.41 5.45 10.86
C ARG A 253 -9.94 4.31 10.00
N PHE A 254 -10.42 3.21 10.58
CA PHE A 254 -11.14 2.15 9.87
C PHE A 254 -12.65 2.42 9.86
N VAL A 255 -13.21 2.92 10.96
CA VAL A 255 -14.61 3.39 11.00
C VAL A 255 -14.86 4.55 10.02
N LEU A 256 -13.95 5.53 9.95
CA LEU A 256 -14.03 6.61 8.97
C LEU A 256 -13.79 6.17 7.51
N LYS A 257 -13.30 4.94 7.27
CA LYS A 257 -13.30 4.36 5.92
C LYS A 257 -14.69 3.90 5.51
N VAL A 258 -15.45 3.31 6.43
CA VAL A 258 -16.87 3.00 6.22
C VAL A 258 -17.65 4.30 5.98
N SER A 259 -17.43 5.35 6.78
CA SER A 259 -18.02 6.68 6.53
C SER A 259 -17.60 7.34 5.20
N ALA A 260 -16.50 6.92 4.58
CA ALA A 260 -16.13 7.38 3.25
C ALA A 260 -16.88 6.63 2.14
N VAL A 261 -17.05 5.30 2.28
CA VAL A 261 -17.93 4.51 1.40
C VAL A 261 -19.34 5.08 1.44
N LEU A 262 -19.92 5.24 2.64
CA LEU A 262 -21.27 5.78 2.80
C LEU A 262 -21.43 7.22 2.28
N ARG A 263 -20.38 8.04 2.29
CA ARG A 263 -20.45 9.38 1.70
C ARG A 263 -20.45 9.32 0.18
N TRP A 264 -19.61 8.49 -0.42
CA TRP A 264 -19.66 8.23 -1.85
C TRP A 264 -21.03 7.72 -2.30
N MET A 265 -21.67 6.84 -1.51
CA MET A 265 -23.04 6.39 -1.78
C MET A 265 -24.13 7.47 -1.59
N ILE A 266 -23.83 8.60 -0.95
CA ILE A 266 -24.71 9.80 -0.94
C ILE A 266 -24.37 10.70 -2.13
N GLU A 267 -23.08 10.84 -2.48
CA GLU A 267 -22.60 11.59 -3.64
C GLU A 267 -23.09 10.99 -4.99
N GLU A 268 -23.55 9.73 -4.97
CA GLU A 268 -24.18 9.00 -6.09
C GLU A 268 -25.70 8.70 -5.82
N ASP A 269 -26.31 9.35 -4.84
CA ASP A 269 -27.75 9.26 -4.44
C ASP A 269 -28.32 7.88 -4.04
N TRP A 270 -27.49 6.84 -3.86
CA TRP A 270 -27.93 5.49 -3.49
C TRP A 270 -28.39 5.33 -2.03
N ILE A 271 -27.99 6.24 -1.13
CA ILE A 271 -28.46 6.35 0.26
C ILE A 271 -28.56 7.84 0.68
N HIS A 272 -29.34 8.14 1.73
CA HIS A 272 -29.62 9.52 2.16
C HIS A 272 -28.97 9.94 3.50
N ASP A 273 -28.28 9.05 4.22
CA ASP A 273 -27.61 9.39 5.49
C ASP A 273 -26.30 8.62 5.72
N ASN A 274 -25.42 9.22 6.53
CA ASN A 274 -24.16 8.66 6.98
C ASN A 274 -24.08 8.79 8.52
N PRO A 275 -24.72 7.90 9.28
CA PRO A 275 -24.78 8.00 10.74
C PRO A 275 -23.39 8.05 11.40
N ILE A 276 -22.37 7.47 10.76
CA ILE A 276 -20.97 7.51 11.22
C ILE A 276 -20.41 8.95 11.18
N ALA A 277 -20.78 9.78 10.21
CA ALA A 277 -20.31 11.16 10.10
C ALA A 277 -20.85 12.07 11.22
N ARG A 278 -22.00 11.73 11.80
CA ARG A 278 -22.64 12.46 12.92
C ARG A 278 -21.84 12.36 14.24
N VAL A 279 -20.89 11.43 14.34
CA VAL A 279 -20.18 11.10 15.59
C VAL A 279 -18.75 11.66 15.62
N ARG A 280 -18.39 12.32 16.72
CA ARG A 280 -17.00 12.74 16.99
C ARG A 280 -16.12 11.54 17.42
N TRP A 281 -15.60 10.80 16.45
CA TRP A 281 -14.70 9.67 16.70
C TRP A 281 -13.36 10.11 17.34
N PRO A 282 -12.77 9.28 18.23
CA PRO A 282 -11.46 9.55 18.83
C PRO A 282 -10.38 9.87 17.78
N LYS A 283 -9.75 11.04 17.91
CA LYS A 283 -8.59 11.43 17.09
C LYS A 283 -7.31 11.07 17.85
N ALA A 284 -6.20 10.95 17.12
CA ALA A 284 -4.90 10.90 17.78
C ALA A 284 -4.64 12.29 18.37
N THR A 285 -4.18 12.36 19.61
CA THR A 285 -3.61 13.61 20.14
C THR A 285 -2.45 14.05 19.25
N ASP A 286 -2.37 15.34 18.95
CA ASP A 286 -1.21 15.88 18.27
C ASP A 286 0.00 15.68 19.20
N LYS A 287 0.98 14.90 18.73
CA LYS A 287 2.20 14.63 19.50
C LYS A 287 3.08 15.87 19.46
N GLU A 288 3.63 16.22 20.63
CA GLU A 288 4.73 17.17 20.68
C GLU A 288 5.83 16.74 19.70
N VAL A 289 6.35 17.71 18.96
CA VAL A 289 7.34 17.46 17.93
C VAL A 289 8.72 17.66 18.52
N GLN A 290 9.38 16.54 18.73
CA GLN A 290 10.78 16.48 19.09
C GLN A 290 11.64 16.63 17.82
N PHE A 291 12.75 17.34 17.97
CA PHE A 291 13.71 17.71 16.93
C PHE A 291 15.11 17.75 17.55
N LEU A 292 16.16 17.79 16.73
CA LEU A 292 17.54 17.94 17.23
C LEU A 292 17.89 19.42 17.38
N GLU A 293 18.50 19.78 18.51
CA GLU A 293 19.04 21.13 18.74
C GLU A 293 20.34 21.34 17.93
N PRO A 294 20.78 22.60 17.70
CA PRO A 294 21.95 22.89 16.87
C PRO A 294 23.22 22.13 17.29
N GLY A 295 23.50 22.03 18.59
CA GLY A 295 24.67 21.29 19.11
C GLY A 295 24.66 19.81 18.75
N HIS A 296 23.50 19.15 18.79
CA HIS A 296 23.36 17.76 18.36
C HIS A 296 23.65 17.62 16.84
N VAL A 297 23.17 18.55 16.01
CA VAL A 297 23.41 18.52 14.55
C VAL A 297 24.90 18.72 14.25
N HIS A 298 25.55 19.66 14.93
CA HIS A 298 26.99 19.87 14.84
C HIS A 298 27.77 18.61 15.26
N GLN A 299 27.42 17.98 16.38
CA GLN A 299 28.03 16.72 16.83
C GLN A 299 27.93 15.63 15.75
N LEU A 300 26.77 15.47 15.09
CA LEU A 300 26.60 14.47 14.03
C LEU A 300 27.43 14.75 12.77
N LEU A 301 27.72 16.02 12.47
CA LEU A 301 28.56 16.40 11.33
C LEU A 301 30.05 16.08 11.56
N GLN A 302 30.50 16.08 12.82
CA GLN A 302 31.89 15.76 13.20
C GLN A 302 32.16 14.25 13.40
N MET A 303 31.15 13.39 13.23
CA MET A 303 31.30 11.92 13.33
C MET A 303 31.92 11.31 12.06
N ASP A 304 32.39 10.06 12.18
CA ASP A 304 32.80 9.28 11.00
C ASP A 304 31.61 9.01 10.06
N HIS A 305 31.78 9.44 8.80
CA HIS A 305 30.83 9.25 7.70
C HIS A 305 31.21 8.07 6.79
N SER A 306 32.24 7.28 7.12
CA SER A 306 32.70 6.12 6.37
C SER A 306 31.76 4.90 6.42
N GLY A 307 31.88 4.05 5.40
CA GLY A 307 31.17 2.76 5.31
C GLY A 307 29.64 2.88 5.30
N ILE A 308 28.94 1.74 5.31
CA ILE A 308 27.48 1.72 5.17
C ILE A 308 26.72 2.36 6.36
N LYS A 309 27.38 2.47 7.52
CA LYS A 309 26.87 3.16 8.71
C LYS A 309 27.01 4.68 8.58
N GLY A 310 28.21 5.18 8.29
CA GLY A 310 28.44 6.61 8.08
C GLY A 310 27.73 7.16 6.85
N MET A 311 27.53 6.37 5.79
CA MET A 311 26.60 6.73 4.70
C MET A 311 25.15 6.92 5.18
N ALA A 312 24.70 6.15 6.18
CA ALA A 312 23.37 6.33 6.76
C ALA A 312 23.29 7.58 7.65
N LEU A 313 24.39 7.93 8.33
CA LEU A 313 24.55 9.22 9.03
C LEU A 313 24.50 10.38 8.02
N TRP A 314 25.28 10.30 6.95
CA TRP A 314 25.36 11.31 5.88
C TRP A 314 23.98 11.65 5.31
N TRP A 315 23.18 10.63 4.97
CA TRP A 315 21.80 10.82 4.50
C TRP A 315 20.88 11.45 5.54
N PHE A 316 21.15 11.27 6.84
CA PHE A 316 20.41 11.89 7.92
C PHE A 316 20.84 13.35 8.14
N CYS A 317 22.15 13.63 8.18
CA CYS A 317 22.74 14.97 8.27
C CYS A 317 22.32 15.85 7.09
N LEU A 318 22.36 15.34 5.85
CA LEU A 318 21.86 16.06 4.68
C LEU A 318 20.40 16.48 4.84
N MET A 319 19.55 15.64 5.44
CA MET A 319 18.15 15.97 5.70
C MET A 319 17.96 16.95 6.87
N CYS A 320 18.90 17.02 7.81
CA CYS A 320 18.94 18.07 8.85
C CYS A 320 19.35 19.44 8.27
N CYS A 321 20.29 19.45 7.31
CA CYS A 321 20.86 20.69 6.75
C CYS A 321 20.07 21.23 5.54
N THR A 322 19.36 20.38 4.79
CA THR A 322 18.53 20.80 3.63
C THR A 322 17.03 20.75 3.89
N GLY A 323 16.58 20.10 4.97
CA GLY A 323 15.15 19.88 5.21
C GLY A 323 14.42 19.05 4.15
N LEU A 324 15.09 18.47 3.15
CA LEU A 324 14.45 17.71 2.07
C LEU A 324 13.75 16.43 2.58
N ASP A 325 12.80 15.87 1.83
CA ASP A 325 12.23 14.54 2.12
C ASP A 325 13.14 13.48 1.49
N PHE A 326 13.18 12.25 2.01
CA PHE A 326 14.19 11.27 1.57
C PHE A 326 14.26 11.05 0.04
N PRO A 327 13.14 11.00 -0.72
CA PRO A 327 13.20 10.91 -2.18
C PRO A 327 13.60 12.22 -2.89
N ASP A 328 13.44 13.36 -2.23
CA ASP A 328 13.83 14.68 -2.72
C ASP A 328 15.35 14.85 -2.50
N ALA A 329 15.85 14.54 -1.29
CA ALA A 329 17.28 14.52 -0.94
C ALA A 329 18.08 13.55 -1.82
N LEU A 330 17.54 12.34 -2.06
CA LEU A 330 18.13 11.36 -2.97
C LEU A 330 18.18 11.84 -4.43
N ALA A 331 17.30 12.75 -4.83
CA ALA A 331 17.30 13.33 -6.17
C ALA A 331 18.28 14.50 -6.29
N TYR A 332 18.34 15.35 -5.26
CA TYR A 332 19.31 16.43 -5.13
C TYR A 332 20.75 15.92 -5.15
N ALA A 333 21.11 15.01 -4.24
CA ALA A 333 22.50 14.52 -4.12
C ALA A 333 23.01 13.75 -5.36
N ARG A 334 22.12 13.31 -6.26
CA ARG A 334 22.49 12.68 -7.54
C ARG A 334 22.68 13.66 -8.70
N ASN A 335 22.18 14.89 -8.57
CA ASN A 335 22.28 15.92 -9.60
C ASN A 335 22.15 17.31 -8.97
N ARG A 336 23.14 17.70 -8.17
CA ARG A 336 23.20 18.96 -7.42
C ARG A 336 22.87 20.19 -8.28
N LYS A 337 23.53 20.28 -9.44
CA LYS A 337 23.40 21.34 -10.46
C LYS A 337 21.99 21.53 -11.04
N ALA A 338 21.07 20.58 -10.85
CA ALA A 338 19.67 20.71 -11.31
C ALA A 338 18.71 21.28 -10.25
N TYR A 339 19.21 21.59 -9.04
CA TYR A 339 18.44 22.21 -7.96
C TYR A 339 19.13 23.44 -7.38
N GLU A 340 20.46 23.53 -7.48
CA GLU A 340 21.23 24.71 -7.06
C GLU A 340 21.03 25.88 -8.00
N VAL A 341 20.66 27.03 -7.43
CA VAL A 341 20.44 28.29 -8.15
C VAL A 341 21.10 29.42 -7.35
N ILE A 342 21.91 30.24 -8.02
CA ILE A 342 22.37 31.51 -7.46
C ILE A 342 21.19 32.50 -7.49
N GLY A 343 20.72 32.94 -6.33
CA GLY A 343 19.78 34.06 -6.20
C GLY A 343 20.48 35.38 -5.86
N PRO A 344 19.72 36.48 -5.74
CA PRO A 344 20.27 37.77 -5.32
C PRO A 344 20.97 37.68 -3.94
N GLU A 345 20.33 37.00 -2.99
CA GLU A 345 20.82 36.76 -1.63
C GLU A 345 21.70 35.50 -1.52
N GLY A 346 22.38 35.09 -2.60
CA GLY A 346 23.27 33.92 -2.62
C GLY A 346 22.61 32.59 -3.01
N LEU A 347 23.28 31.48 -2.66
CA LEU A 347 22.94 30.13 -3.12
C LEU A 347 21.70 29.54 -2.43
N LYS A 348 20.81 28.95 -3.23
CA LYS A 348 19.58 28.31 -2.78
C LYS A 348 19.30 27.01 -3.54
N LEU A 349 18.63 26.06 -2.88
CA LEU A 349 18.03 24.91 -3.53
C LEU A 349 16.60 25.25 -3.95
N VAL A 350 16.31 25.08 -5.23
CA VAL A 350 14.98 25.23 -5.84
C VAL A 350 14.56 23.88 -6.40
N GLY A 351 13.31 23.49 -6.18
CA GLY A 351 12.81 22.25 -6.76
C GLY A 351 11.36 21.95 -6.43
N ARG A 352 10.88 20.81 -6.93
CA ARG A 352 9.50 20.35 -6.77
C ARG A 352 9.46 19.01 -6.05
N ARG A 353 8.59 18.87 -5.04
CA ARG A 353 8.55 17.68 -4.18
C ARG A 353 8.11 16.44 -4.96
N LYS A 354 8.79 15.31 -4.77
CA LYS A 354 8.45 14.02 -5.41
C LYS A 354 7.30 13.27 -4.76
N LYS A 355 6.64 13.87 -3.76
CA LYS A 355 5.40 13.37 -3.14
C LYS A 355 4.27 14.40 -3.29
N PRO A 356 3.02 13.96 -3.49
CA PRO A 356 1.85 14.84 -3.43
C PRO A 356 1.85 15.72 -2.17
N PRO A 357 1.44 16.99 -2.27
CA PRO A 357 0.83 17.66 -3.43
C PRO A 357 1.79 18.06 -4.58
N HIS A 358 3.08 17.73 -4.52
CA HIS A 358 4.08 18.21 -5.49
C HIS A 358 4.23 19.74 -5.50
N ASN A 359 4.11 20.37 -4.33
CA ASN A 359 4.48 21.77 -4.14
C ASN A 359 5.97 21.98 -4.45
N GLU A 360 6.30 23.19 -4.86
CA GLU A 360 7.67 23.68 -4.99
C GLU A 360 8.25 24.01 -3.60
N TYR A 361 9.57 24.17 -3.57
CA TYR A 361 10.32 24.59 -2.40
C TYR A 361 11.50 25.48 -2.82
N HIS A 362 11.80 26.45 -1.96
CA HIS A 362 13.01 27.25 -2.01
C HIS A 362 13.67 27.17 -0.63
N LEU A 363 14.92 26.73 -0.58
CA LEU A 363 15.67 26.48 0.64
C LEU A 363 17.01 27.22 0.57
N PRO A 364 17.49 27.87 1.64
CA PRO A 364 18.89 28.30 1.69
C PRO A 364 19.80 27.07 1.56
N LEU A 365 20.91 27.21 0.85
CA LEU A 365 22.00 26.24 0.89
C LEU A 365 22.88 26.59 2.11
N LEU A 366 23.06 25.66 3.03
CA LEU A 366 23.90 25.85 4.23
C LEU A 366 25.29 25.26 3.99
N ASP A 367 26.33 25.86 4.58
CA ASP A 367 27.73 25.45 4.39
C ASP A 367 28.00 24.00 4.84
N GLU A 368 27.24 23.48 5.81
CA GLU A 368 27.30 22.09 6.25
C GLU A 368 26.90 21.10 5.13
N VAL A 369 26.16 21.56 4.10
CA VAL A 369 25.87 20.77 2.91
C VAL A 369 27.13 20.59 2.06
N GLU A 370 27.96 21.62 1.91
CA GLU A 370 29.25 21.50 1.22
C GLU A 370 30.25 20.63 2.01
N GLN A 371 30.29 20.76 3.34
CA GLN A 371 31.08 19.88 4.20
C GLN A 371 30.71 18.41 3.99
N LEU A 372 29.41 18.09 3.88
CA LEU A 372 28.94 16.75 3.55
C LEU A 372 29.38 16.30 2.14
N PHE A 373 29.28 17.15 1.13
CA PHE A 373 29.73 16.80 -0.24
C PHE A 373 31.25 16.76 -0.40
N ALA A 374 32.05 17.41 0.46
CA ALA A 374 33.51 17.23 0.47
C ALA A 374 33.91 15.77 0.79
N ILE A 375 33.15 15.09 1.66
CA ILE A 375 33.34 13.67 2.00
C ILE A 375 32.89 12.76 0.83
N TYR A 376 31.80 13.12 0.14
CA TYR A 376 31.24 12.36 -0.97
C TYR A 376 30.81 13.28 -2.14
N PRO A 377 31.72 13.66 -3.06
CA PRO A 377 31.45 14.68 -4.09
C PRO A 377 30.28 14.39 -5.04
N THR A 378 29.97 13.11 -5.27
CA THR A 378 28.83 12.63 -6.08
C THR A 378 27.67 12.06 -5.24
N GLY A 379 27.72 12.26 -3.92
CA GLY A 379 26.85 11.64 -2.94
C GLY A 379 27.21 10.16 -2.65
N PRO A 380 26.97 9.66 -1.42
CA PRO A 380 27.20 8.26 -1.08
C PRO A 380 26.19 7.33 -1.75
N HIS A 381 26.42 6.01 -1.63
CA HIS A 381 25.50 5.02 -2.18
C HIS A 381 24.06 5.21 -1.65
N ALA A 382 23.10 5.03 -2.55
CA ALA A 382 21.68 5.28 -2.29
C ALA A 382 21.06 4.23 -1.35
N LEU A 383 21.07 4.52 -0.05
CA LEU A 383 20.37 3.72 0.95
C LEU A 383 18.84 3.88 0.82
N SER A 384 18.09 3.01 1.50
CA SER A 384 16.65 3.20 1.65
C SER A 384 16.35 3.97 2.94
N ALA A 385 15.26 4.76 2.96
CA ALA A 385 14.77 5.41 4.18
C ALA A 385 14.53 4.42 5.34
N GLN A 386 14.23 3.16 5.03
CA GLN A 386 14.09 2.07 6.01
C GLN A 386 15.43 1.56 6.56
N TYR A 387 16.53 1.76 5.84
CA TYR A 387 17.87 1.48 6.33
C TYR A 387 18.34 2.61 7.25
N VAL A 388 18.17 3.87 6.82
CA VAL A 388 18.53 5.05 7.65
C VAL A 388 17.73 5.06 8.96
N ASN A 389 16.41 4.79 8.92
CA ASN A 389 15.56 4.59 10.11
C ASN A 389 15.85 3.33 10.96
N ARG A 390 16.95 2.59 10.70
CA ARG A 390 17.51 1.58 11.63
C ARG A 390 18.87 1.97 12.18
N TYR A 391 19.55 2.92 11.54
CA TYR A 391 20.78 3.50 12.04
C TYR A 391 20.50 4.64 13.05
N THR A 392 19.30 5.22 13.00
CA THR A 392 18.81 6.19 13.98
C THR A 392 18.88 5.70 15.42
N ASP A 393 18.71 4.40 15.69
CA ASP A 393 18.93 3.77 17.01
C ASP A 393 20.34 4.01 17.58
N HIS A 394 21.35 4.10 16.71
CA HIS A 394 22.73 4.41 17.11
C HIS A 394 22.94 5.91 17.29
N ILE A 395 22.35 6.74 16.42
CA ILE A 395 22.33 8.21 16.55
C ILE A 395 21.67 8.61 17.88
N GLU A 396 20.56 7.98 18.25
CA GLU A 396 19.86 8.19 19.53
C GLU A 396 20.79 7.94 20.73
N THR A 397 21.55 6.84 20.67
CA THR A 397 22.53 6.47 21.70
C THR A 397 23.69 7.47 21.77
N VAL A 398 24.26 7.89 20.63
CA VAL A 398 25.42 8.82 20.58
C VAL A 398 25.05 10.24 21.03
N LEU A 399 23.81 10.66 20.81
CA LEU A 399 23.28 11.95 21.27
C LEU A 399 22.70 11.89 22.70
N GLY A 400 22.67 10.72 23.35
CA GLY A 400 22.07 10.55 24.68
C GLY A 400 20.56 10.78 24.77
N ILE A 401 19.84 10.78 23.63
CA ILE A 401 18.43 11.17 23.57
C ILE A 401 17.48 10.00 23.84
N SER A 402 16.59 10.17 24.82
CA SER A 402 15.63 9.16 25.28
C SER A 402 14.42 8.94 24.37
N TRP A 403 14.43 9.47 23.14
CA TRP A 403 13.27 9.52 22.25
C TRP A 403 13.60 9.20 20.80
N ARG A 404 12.65 8.57 20.10
CA ARG A 404 12.90 7.97 18.78
C ARG A 404 12.92 8.97 17.64
N ILE A 405 14.02 8.99 16.90
CA ILE A 405 14.26 9.84 15.73
C ILE A 405 14.06 9.06 14.42
N THR A 406 13.86 9.77 13.32
CA THR A 406 13.72 9.21 11.97
C THR A 406 14.20 10.21 10.93
N VAL A 407 14.27 9.82 9.65
CA VAL A 407 14.38 10.77 8.52
C VAL A 407 13.26 11.83 8.48
N LYS A 408 12.16 11.65 9.23
CA LYS A 408 11.14 12.70 9.44
C LYS A 408 11.44 13.63 10.60
N THR A 409 12.25 13.21 11.56
CA THR A 409 12.86 14.10 12.57
C THR A 409 13.89 15.00 11.91
N ALA A 410 14.78 14.48 11.06
CA ALA A 410 15.77 15.28 10.34
C ALA A 410 15.16 16.47 9.55
N ARG A 411 14.12 16.22 8.75
CA ARG A 411 13.36 17.30 8.06
C ARG A 411 12.71 18.32 9.01
N LYS A 412 12.37 17.92 10.23
CA LYS A 412 11.79 18.79 11.25
C LYS A 412 12.85 19.59 12.01
N THR A 413 14.02 18.99 12.24
CA THR A 413 15.23 19.67 12.72
C THR A 413 15.53 20.88 11.84
N PHE A 414 15.62 20.72 10.51
CA PHE A 414 15.81 21.87 9.61
C PHE A 414 14.80 23.00 9.84
N GLY A 415 13.50 22.68 9.93
CA GLY A 415 12.47 23.69 10.20
C GLY A 415 12.64 24.38 11.55
N CYS A 416 13.05 23.66 12.60
CA CYS A 416 13.44 24.26 13.86
C CYS A 416 14.68 25.15 13.73
N LEU A 417 15.71 24.74 13.00
CA LEU A 417 16.92 25.54 12.76
C LEU A 417 16.57 26.85 12.03
N MET A 418 15.69 26.82 11.04
CA MET A 418 15.26 28.04 10.34
C MET A 418 14.42 28.98 11.23
N LEU A 419 13.56 28.45 12.11
CA LEU A 419 12.88 29.26 13.13
C LEU A 419 13.83 29.77 14.22
N ALA A 420 14.89 29.02 14.53
CA ALA A 420 15.98 29.43 15.41
C ALA A 420 16.87 30.52 14.76
N ALA A 421 17.07 30.50 13.44
CA ALA A 421 17.68 31.60 12.68
C ALA A 421 16.77 32.85 12.62
N GLY A 422 15.45 32.67 12.74
CA GLY A 422 14.46 33.76 12.85
C GLY A 422 13.56 33.95 11.63
N HIS A 423 13.52 32.99 10.70
CA HIS A 423 12.54 32.98 9.61
C HIS A 423 11.11 32.86 10.16
N ARG A 424 10.11 33.38 9.43
CA ARG A 424 8.70 33.29 9.85
C ARG A 424 8.17 31.89 9.55
N ILE A 425 7.16 31.45 10.31
CA ILE A 425 6.60 30.10 10.15
C ILE A 425 5.92 29.88 8.79
N ALA A 426 5.47 30.94 8.12
CA ALA A 426 5.03 30.90 6.73
C ALA A 426 6.18 30.57 5.77
N ASP A 427 7.31 31.26 5.91
CA ASP A 427 8.52 31.06 5.08
C ASP A 427 9.05 29.63 5.25
N VAL A 428 9.15 29.16 6.50
CA VAL A 428 9.56 27.78 6.83
C VAL A 428 8.56 26.75 6.30
N SER A 429 7.27 27.10 6.16
CA SER A 429 6.25 26.25 5.54
C SER A 429 6.43 26.12 4.03
N LEU A 430 6.93 27.17 3.36
CA LEU A 430 7.25 27.19 1.92
C LEU A 430 8.59 26.48 1.65
N MET A 431 9.62 26.74 2.46
CA MET A 431 10.88 25.97 2.50
C MET A 431 10.60 24.46 2.61
N LEU A 432 9.75 24.06 3.55
CA LEU A 432 9.33 22.67 3.72
C LEU A 432 8.21 22.24 2.76
N GLY A 433 7.89 23.02 1.71
CA GLY A 433 6.91 22.69 0.66
C GLY A 433 5.64 22.02 1.19
N HIS A 434 5.12 22.52 2.32
CA HIS A 434 3.95 21.96 3.00
C HIS A 434 2.66 22.43 2.28
N ALA A 435 1.59 21.64 2.43
CA ALA A 435 0.31 21.94 1.80
C ALA A 435 -0.45 23.09 2.48
N SER A 436 -0.14 23.39 3.75
CA SER A 436 -0.67 24.53 4.49
C SER A 436 0.23 24.87 5.68
N ILE A 437 0.20 26.14 6.11
CA ILE A 437 0.97 26.65 7.26
C ILE A 437 0.57 25.91 8.55
N ALA A 438 -0.69 25.48 8.68
CA ALA A 438 -1.19 24.68 9.80
C ALA A 438 -0.49 23.32 10.01
N ILE A 439 0.20 22.77 9.00
CA ILE A 439 1.08 21.59 9.18
C ILE A 439 2.34 21.98 9.96
N THR A 440 2.86 23.17 9.69
CA THR A 440 4.07 23.76 10.25
C THR A 440 3.80 24.29 11.67
N GLU A 441 2.68 24.97 11.89
CA GLU A 441 2.25 25.49 13.21
C GLU A 441 2.09 24.41 14.28
N ARG A 442 1.43 23.29 13.94
CA ARG A 442 1.28 22.13 14.85
C ARG A 442 2.59 21.43 15.18
N HIS A 443 3.73 21.90 14.67
CA HIS A 443 5.03 21.28 14.84
C HIS A 443 6.06 22.14 15.56
N TYR A 444 5.79 23.44 15.78
CA TYR A 444 6.81 24.36 16.31
C TYR A 444 6.30 25.29 17.44
N VAL A 445 5.25 24.89 18.16
CA VAL A 445 4.63 25.68 19.24
C VAL A 445 5.66 26.14 20.31
N LYS A 446 6.56 25.27 20.77
CA LYS A 446 7.60 25.65 21.76
C LYS A 446 8.62 26.65 21.21
N VAL A 447 8.98 26.56 19.93
CA VAL A 447 9.93 27.49 19.28
C VAL A 447 9.36 28.90 19.18
N ARG A 448 8.02 29.05 19.18
CA ARG A 448 7.35 30.36 19.18
C ARG A 448 7.70 31.20 20.41
N ALA A 449 7.90 30.60 21.59
CA ALA A 449 8.31 31.33 22.80
C ALA A 449 9.71 31.95 22.63
N ALA A 450 10.73 31.13 22.37
CA ALA A 450 12.10 31.60 22.11
C ALA A 450 12.23 32.50 20.86
N SER A 451 11.22 32.53 19.98
CA SER A 451 11.12 33.51 18.89
C SER A 451 10.54 34.85 19.37
N ILE A 452 9.52 34.83 20.24
CA ILE A 452 8.99 36.02 20.92
C ILE A 452 10.10 36.67 21.75
N ASP A 453 10.85 35.92 22.57
CA ASP A 453 11.90 36.49 23.45
C ASP A 453 13.00 37.22 22.65
N ARG A 454 13.34 36.72 21.46
CA ARG A 454 14.27 37.39 20.53
C ARG A 454 13.61 38.55 19.78
N SER A 455 12.31 38.48 19.53
CA SER A 455 11.52 39.60 19.01
C SER A 455 11.38 40.73 20.03
N MET A 456 11.31 40.45 21.34
CA MET A 456 11.30 41.48 22.39
C MET A 456 12.54 42.38 22.34
N LYS A 457 13.70 41.85 21.95
CA LYS A 457 14.91 42.66 21.69
C LYS A 457 14.75 43.63 20.50
N ARG A 458 13.88 43.30 19.53
CA ARG A 458 13.53 44.14 18.37
C ARG A 458 12.33 45.07 18.63
N VAL A 459 11.58 44.86 19.71
CA VAL A 459 10.41 45.70 20.09
C VAL A 459 10.84 46.94 20.91
N LYS A 460 12.14 47.11 21.20
CA LYS A 460 12.73 48.39 21.64
C LYS A 460 12.87 49.41 20.49
N VAL A 461 11.85 49.52 19.64
CA VAL A 461 11.68 50.61 18.68
C VAL A 461 10.72 51.60 19.30
N ASP A 462 11.10 52.87 19.34
CA ASP A 462 10.17 53.92 19.75
C ASP A 462 9.04 54.01 18.72
N ILE A 463 7.79 54.01 19.20
CA ILE A 463 6.59 54.08 18.37
C ILE A 463 6.59 55.37 17.54
N SER A 464 7.26 56.44 18.00
CA SER A 464 7.47 57.65 17.20
C SER A 464 8.18 57.39 15.86
N GLN A 465 9.13 56.45 15.82
CA GLN A 465 9.90 56.12 14.61
C GLN A 465 9.10 55.31 13.60
N LEU A 466 8.01 54.65 14.03
CA LEU A 466 7.09 53.94 13.14
C LEU A 466 6.09 54.88 12.41
N VAL A 467 6.12 56.18 12.72
CA VAL A 467 5.32 57.22 12.03
C VAL A 467 6.07 57.81 10.82
N GLY A 468 7.35 57.46 10.63
CA GLY A 468 8.19 57.89 9.52
C GLY A 468 7.58 57.61 8.14
N ASP A 469 7.87 58.50 7.18
CA ASP A 469 7.55 58.43 5.75
C ASP A 469 6.07 58.25 5.34
N SER A 470 5.13 58.24 6.28
CA SER A 470 3.68 58.27 5.99
C SER A 470 3.08 59.69 5.98
N ALA A 471 3.76 60.67 6.58
CA ALA A 471 3.21 62.01 6.83
C ALA A 471 3.15 62.94 5.60
N THR A 472 3.84 62.63 4.49
CA THR A 472 4.00 63.53 3.34
C THR A 472 3.10 63.21 2.13
N ARG A 473 2.23 62.21 2.23
CA ARG A 473 1.23 61.86 1.18
C ARG A 473 -0.13 61.48 1.75
N ASN A 474 -0.81 62.44 2.39
CA ASN A 474 -2.21 62.27 2.79
C ASN A 474 -3.14 63.33 2.19
N THR A 475 -3.41 63.20 0.88
CA THR A 475 -4.56 63.80 0.21
C THR A 475 -5.62 62.73 -0.07
N ASN A 476 -6.03 61.98 0.97
CA ASN A 476 -7.06 60.96 0.86
C ASN A 476 -8.46 61.59 1.14
N PRO A 477 -9.35 61.75 0.15
CA PRO A 477 -10.54 62.61 0.26
C PRO A 477 -11.68 62.06 1.13
N PHE A 478 -11.51 60.91 1.79
CA PHE A 478 -12.57 60.22 2.53
C PHE A 478 -12.79 60.68 3.99
N ILE A 479 -12.12 61.74 4.47
CA ILE A 479 -12.23 62.23 5.86
C ILE A 479 -12.72 63.70 5.92
N GLN A 480 -13.79 64.02 5.19
CA GLN A 480 -14.50 65.32 5.27
C GLN A 480 -16.03 65.18 5.22
N LEU A 481 -16.61 64.24 5.98
CA LEU A 481 -18.08 64.09 6.09
C LEU A 481 -18.65 64.16 7.53
N HIS A 482 -17.82 64.42 8.54
CA HIS A 482 -18.27 64.68 9.91
C HIS A 482 -17.49 65.82 10.57
N LYS A 483 -17.78 67.06 10.15
CA LYS A 483 -17.71 68.31 10.95
C LYS A 483 -18.09 69.54 10.11
N THR A 484 -19.40 69.77 9.98
CA THR A 484 -19.99 71.07 9.62
C THR A 484 -21.34 71.20 10.31
N ALA A 485 -21.36 72.05 11.32
CA ALA A 485 -22.51 72.69 11.95
C ALA A 485 -22.05 74.13 12.28
#